data_AF-A0A926PKZ4-F1
#
_entry.id   AF-A0A926PKZ4-F1
#
_cell.length_a   1.000
_cell.length_b   1.000
_cell.length_c   1.000
_cell.angle_alpha   90.00
_cell.angle_beta   90.00
_cell.angle_gamma   90.00
#
_symmetry.space_group_name_H-M   'P 1'
#
loop_
_entity.id
_entity.type
_entity.pdbx_description
1 polymer ?
#
loop_
_entity_poly.entity_id
_entity_poly.type
_entity_poly.pdbx_seq_one_letter_code
_entity_poly.pdbx_strand_id
1 'polypeptide(L)'
;MSNPAQYVDVFAALGSEPRLDIMRLLFAAYPQGMTVGELQAQLQIPNSTLSHHLEKLRVEALVTVQRHHQFLWYSANVETTEALLAFLYNGCAIRQPASQQEQAYQRLELEVETIPSREKFMFENFLPSVQTFLSNWFGRVALPVGFERFTQKAIQAIFLAQNESRRLQHQYVGTEQLLVGLLSEETGIAAQVLSAAGVRLDAVKPVIELQIGRGHSTRNEVPFTPRAKTTLNIALNQSRELEHSYISTEHLLLGILVEGQGLGAIVLEQLGFSCTLLEQQVRTALDQAN
;
A
#
# COMPACT_ATOMS: atom_id res chain seq x y z
N MET A 1 15.05 22.78 -10.26
CA MET A 1 14.19 22.22 -11.31
C MET A 1 15.06 21.29 -12.15
N SER A 2 14.78 19.99 -12.10
CA SER A 2 15.50 18.95 -12.83
C SER A 2 15.36 19.17 -14.34
N ASN A 3 16.46 19.17 -15.09
CA ASN A 3 16.42 19.38 -16.55
C ASN A 3 15.77 18.17 -17.23
N PRO A 4 14.65 18.29 -17.95
CA PRO A 4 13.98 17.15 -18.60
C PRO A 4 14.89 16.35 -19.54
N ALA A 5 15.89 17.00 -20.14
CA ALA A 5 16.87 16.36 -21.01
C ALA A 5 17.66 15.23 -20.30
N GLN A 6 17.80 15.29 -18.97
CA GLN A 6 18.58 14.30 -18.21
C GLN A 6 17.86 12.96 -18.01
N TYR A 7 16.54 12.89 -18.25
CA TYR A 7 15.76 11.65 -18.09
C TYR A 7 15.37 10.99 -19.41
N VAL A 8 15.58 11.66 -20.55
CA VAL A 8 15.24 11.13 -21.89
C VAL A 8 15.91 9.79 -22.13
N ASP A 9 17.20 9.71 -21.82
CA ASP A 9 17.99 8.49 -22.04
C ASP A 9 17.63 7.37 -21.04
N VAL A 10 17.27 7.73 -19.81
CA VAL A 10 16.76 6.80 -18.78
C VAL A 10 15.43 6.17 -19.22
N PHE A 11 14.50 6.97 -19.76
CA PHE A 11 13.25 6.44 -20.33
C PHE A 11 13.50 5.59 -21.58
N ALA A 12 14.41 5.99 -22.46
CA ALA A 12 14.79 5.19 -23.62
C ALA A 12 15.44 3.85 -23.21
N ALA A 13 16.12 3.80 -22.06
CA ALA A 13 16.63 2.57 -21.49
C ALA A 13 15.54 1.68 -20.90
N LEU A 14 14.52 2.25 -20.26
CA LEU A 14 13.39 1.48 -19.72
C LEU A 14 12.37 1.06 -20.79
N GLY A 15 12.32 1.73 -21.95
CA GLY A 15 11.35 1.48 -23.01
C GLY A 15 11.47 0.15 -23.77
N SER A 16 12.05 -0.89 -23.15
CA SER A 16 12.23 -2.22 -23.73
C SER A 16 11.82 -3.27 -22.71
N GLU A 17 10.96 -4.19 -23.15
CA GLU A 17 10.39 -5.26 -22.34
C GLU A 17 11.45 -6.09 -21.58
N PRO A 18 12.53 -6.61 -22.21
CA PRO A 18 13.61 -7.29 -21.49
C PRO A 18 14.27 -6.46 -20.37
N ARG A 19 14.41 -5.14 -20.56
CA ARG A 19 15.05 -4.26 -19.58
C ARG A 19 14.14 -3.99 -18.39
N LEU A 20 12.83 -3.89 -18.60
CA LEU A 20 11.85 -3.79 -17.51
C LEU A 20 11.82 -5.07 -16.67
N ASP A 21 11.88 -6.24 -17.32
CA ASP A 21 11.93 -7.51 -16.61
C ASP A 21 13.21 -7.68 -15.79
N ILE A 22 14.36 -7.27 -16.33
CA ILE A 22 15.62 -7.21 -15.58
C ILE A 22 15.49 -6.29 -14.36
N MET A 23 14.98 -5.07 -14.54
CA MET A 23 14.78 -4.12 -13.44
C MET A 23 13.87 -4.70 -12.36
N ARG A 24 12.77 -5.36 -12.74
CA ARG A 24 11.84 -6.01 -11.81
C ARG A 24 12.53 -7.09 -10.97
N LEU A 25 13.34 -7.95 -11.59
CA LEU A 25 14.08 -8.98 -10.87
C LEU A 25 15.14 -8.38 -9.94
N LEU A 26 15.86 -7.37 -10.41
CA LEU A 26 16.90 -6.70 -9.62
C LEU A 26 16.33 -5.91 -8.44
N PHE A 27 15.14 -5.33 -8.57
CA PHE A 27 14.41 -4.75 -7.44
C PHE A 27 13.95 -5.81 -6.43
N ALA A 28 13.47 -6.96 -6.91
CA ALA A 28 13.07 -8.06 -6.03
C ALA A 28 14.26 -8.66 -5.24
N ALA A 29 15.47 -8.55 -5.78
CA ALA A 29 16.72 -8.99 -5.14
C ALA A 29 17.50 -7.86 -4.46
N TYR A 30 17.00 -6.62 -4.48
CA TYR A 30 17.67 -5.48 -3.88
C TYR A 30 17.75 -5.63 -2.35
N PRO A 31 18.87 -5.26 -1.68
CA PRO A 31 20.08 -4.64 -2.24
C PRO A 31 21.12 -5.62 -2.77
N GLN A 32 20.97 -6.92 -2.51
CA GLN A 32 22.01 -7.91 -2.81
C GLN A 32 22.26 -8.07 -4.31
N GLY A 33 21.23 -7.86 -5.13
CA GLY A 33 21.32 -7.99 -6.57
C GLY A 33 21.41 -9.44 -7.01
N MET A 34 21.70 -9.65 -8.29
CA MET A 34 21.75 -10.96 -8.93
C MET A 34 22.93 -11.04 -9.88
N THR A 35 23.44 -12.25 -10.07
CA THR A 35 24.43 -12.55 -11.10
C THR A 35 23.79 -12.62 -12.49
N VAL A 36 24.61 -12.46 -13.53
CA VAL A 36 24.15 -12.63 -14.92
C VAL A 36 23.56 -14.03 -15.15
N GLY A 37 24.16 -15.07 -14.56
CA GLY A 37 23.67 -16.45 -14.69
C GLY A 37 22.28 -16.64 -14.08
N GLU A 38 22.01 -16.03 -12.93
CA GLU A 38 20.69 -16.07 -12.29
C GLU A 38 19.64 -15.30 -13.09
N LEU A 39 19.98 -14.11 -13.61
CA LEU A 39 19.10 -13.35 -14.50
C LEU A 39 18.80 -14.11 -15.79
N GLN A 40 19.81 -14.76 -16.37
CA GLN A 40 19.66 -15.57 -17.58
C GLN A 40 18.70 -16.74 -17.35
N ALA A 41 18.85 -17.45 -16.23
CA ALA A 41 18.02 -18.58 -15.88
C ALA A 41 16.54 -18.19 -15.69
N GLN A 42 16.29 -16.99 -15.14
CA GLN A 42 14.93 -16.52 -14.89
C GLN A 42 14.26 -15.92 -16.14
N LEU A 43 15.01 -15.21 -16.99
CA LEU A 43 14.46 -14.50 -18.14
C LEU A 43 14.49 -15.31 -19.45
N GLN A 44 15.25 -16.41 -19.49
CA GLN A 44 15.46 -17.24 -20.68
C GLN A 44 16.00 -16.46 -21.90
N ILE A 45 16.74 -15.37 -21.66
CA ILE A 45 17.36 -14.53 -22.70
C ILE A 45 18.78 -15.05 -22.99
N PRO A 46 19.26 -15.05 -24.25
CA PRO A 46 20.65 -15.38 -24.57
C PRO A 46 21.66 -14.45 -23.86
N ASN A 47 22.81 -14.99 -23.41
CA ASN A 47 23.82 -14.22 -22.66
C ASN A 47 24.35 -12.98 -23.37
N SER A 48 24.53 -13.04 -24.69
CA SER A 48 24.97 -11.90 -25.50
C SER A 48 23.94 -10.76 -25.46
N THR A 49 22.66 -11.10 -25.59
CA THR A 49 21.53 -10.16 -25.53
C THR A 49 21.34 -9.60 -24.12
N LEU A 50 21.41 -10.45 -23.09
CA LEU A 50 21.30 -10.02 -21.70
C LEU A 50 22.43 -9.05 -21.30
N SER A 51 23.67 -9.35 -21.71
CA SER A 51 24.81 -8.48 -21.46
C SER A 51 24.63 -7.10 -22.09
N HIS A 52 24.09 -7.04 -23.32
CA HIS A 52 23.77 -5.78 -23.98
C HIS A 52 22.70 -4.97 -23.23
N HIS A 53 21.64 -5.63 -22.73
CA HIS A 53 20.61 -4.98 -21.93
C HIS A 53 21.14 -4.46 -20.58
N LEU A 54 21.92 -5.28 -19.87
CA LEU A 54 22.54 -4.90 -18.60
C LEU A 54 23.52 -3.75 -18.76
N GLU A 55 24.31 -3.75 -19.83
CA GLU A 55 25.22 -2.66 -20.13
C GLU A 55 24.46 -1.37 -20.41
N LYS A 56 23.38 -1.41 -21.19
CA LYS A 56 22.57 -0.22 -21.45
C LYS A 56 21.88 0.30 -20.19
N LEU A 57 21.39 -0.58 -19.31
CA LEU A 57 20.85 -0.17 -18.00
C LEU A 57 21.93 0.42 -17.09
N ARG A 58 23.17 -0.10 -17.15
CA ARG A 58 24.30 0.38 -16.36
C ARG A 58 24.75 1.76 -16.83
N VAL A 59 24.80 2.00 -18.14
CA VAL A 59 25.15 3.29 -18.75
C VAL A 59 24.18 4.39 -18.32
N GLU A 60 22.88 4.09 -18.30
CA GLU A 60 21.86 5.04 -17.81
C GLU A 60 21.72 5.04 -16.27
N ALA A 61 22.68 4.45 -15.57
CA ALA A 61 22.72 4.36 -14.12
C ALA A 61 21.45 3.78 -13.49
N LEU A 62 20.70 2.90 -14.17
CA LEU A 62 19.53 2.20 -13.62
C LEU A 62 19.93 0.95 -12.84
N VAL A 63 21.10 0.40 -13.11
CA VAL A 63 21.69 -0.71 -12.35
C VAL A 63 23.11 -0.38 -11.95
N THR A 64 23.51 -0.84 -10.78
CA THR A 64 24.92 -0.85 -10.36
C THR A 64 25.49 -2.24 -10.56
N VAL A 65 26.81 -2.32 -10.81
CA VAL A 65 27.51 -3.58 -10.96
C VAL A 65 28.66 -3.65 -9.97
N GLN A 66 28.77 -4.77 -9.27
CA GLN A 66 29.85 -5.05 -8.34
C GLN A 66 30.48 -6.39 -8.70
N ARG A 67 31.82 -6.44 -8.72
CA ARG A 67 32.54 -7.68 -8.95
C ARG A 67 32.85 -8.33 -7.61
N HIS A 68 32.31 -9.53 -7.39
CA HIS A 68 32.61 -10.33 -6.21
C HIS A 68 33.23 -11.66 -6.63
N HIS A 69 34.51 -11.84 -6.28
CA HIS A 69 35.36 -12.95 -6.75
C HIS A 69 35.35 -13.09 -8.29
N GLN A 70 34.70 -14.14 -8.80
CA GLN A 70 34.64 -14.47 -10.24
C GLN A 70 33.37 -13.97 -10.93
N PHE A 71 32.39 -13.44 -10.18
CA PHE A 71 31.06 -13.10 -10.71
C PHE A 71 30.77 -11.60 -10.65
N LEU A 72 30.01 -11.12 -11.63
CA LEU A 72 29.44 -9.78 -11.64
C LEU A 72 28.03 -9.84 -11.07
N TRP A 73 27.80 -9.06 -10.02
CA TRP A 73 26.53 -8.86 -9.36
C TRP A 73 25.95 -7.54 -9.83
N TYR A 74 24.74 -7.60 -10.36
CA TYR A 74 23.97 -6.43 -10.75
C TYR A 74 22.92 -6.18 -9.68
N SER A 75 22.77 -4.94 -9.25
CA SER A 75 21.68 -4.53 -8.35
C SER A 75 20.98 -3.31 -8.94
N ALA A 76 19.72 -3.10 -8.55
CA ALA A 76 19.01 -1.90 -8.97
C ALA A 76 19.71 -0.65 -8.41
N ASN A 77 19.92 0.36 -9.25
CA ASN A 77 20.33 1.68 -8.78
C ASN A 77 19.09 2.44 -8.34
N VAL A 78 18.96 2.51 -7.03
CA VAL A 78 17.94 3.25 -6.32
C VAL A 78 17.93 4.71 -6.75
N GLU A 79 19.03 5.42 -6.59
CA GLU A 79 19.11 6.87 -6.66
C GLU A 79 18.53 7.40 -7.98
N THR A 80 18.92 6.76 -9.08
CA THR A 80 18.42 7.09 -10.42
C THR A 80 16.95 6.77 -10.57
N THR A 81 16.48 5.65 -10.02
CA THR A 81 15.07 5.26 -10.10
C THR A 81 14.18 6.16 -9.26
N GLU A 82 14.63 6.54 -8.06
CA GLU A 82 13.96 7.52 -7.20
C GLU A 82 13.86 8.87 -7.89
N ALA A 83 14.96 9.34 -8.49
CA ALA A 83 14.98 10.59 -9.23
C ALA A 83 14.04 10.56 -10.45
N LEU A 84 13.93 9.41 -11.12
CA LEU A 84 13.01 9.19 -12.23
C LEU A 84 11.55 9.21 -11.78
N LEU A 85 11.22 8.51 -10.68
CA LEU A 85 9.88 8.50 -10.09
C LEU A 85 9.49 9.90 -9.62
N ALA A 86 10.39 10.58 -8.90
CA ALA A 86 10.18 11.96 -8.48
C ALA A 86 9.96 12.90 -9.67
N PHE A 87 10.69 12.73 -10.78
CA PHE A 87 10.45 13.47 -12.02
C PHE A 87 9.03 13.25 -12.57
N LEU A 88 8.57 12.00 -12.62
CA LEU A 88 7.21 11.67 -13.07
C LEU A 88 6.13 12.28 -12.15
N TYR A 89 6.35 12.24 -10.83
CA TYR A 89 5.41 12.78 -9.84
C TYR A 89 5.37 14.30 -9.80
N ASN A 90 6.46 15.00 -10.13
CA ASN A 90 6.50 16.46 -10.17
C ASN A 90 5.54 17.08 -11.23
N GLY A 91 5.03 16.27 -12.17
CA GLY A 91 3.96 16.66 -13.09
C GLY A 91 2.54 16.34 -12.61
N CYS A 92 2.38 15.58 -11.53
CA CYS A 92 1.07 15.16 -10.98
C CYS A 92 0.40 16.23 -10.10
N ALA A 93 1.01 17.41 -9.94
CA ALA A 93 0.33 18.56 -9.36
C ALA A 93 -0.85 18.95 -10.25
N ILE A 94 -2.04 18.47 -9.87
CA ILE A 94 -3.32 19.07 -10.25
C ILE A 94 -3.16 20.58 -10.06
N ARG A 95 -3.33 21.36 -11.14
CA ARG A 95 -3.36 22.83 -11.06
C ARG A 95 -4.36 23.26 -9.99
N GLN A 96 -3.87 23.65 -8.81
CA GLN A 96 -4.65 24.38 -7.82
C GLN A 96 -3.83 25.55 -7.26
N PRO A 97 -4.45 26.71 -7.00
CA PRO A 97 -3.75 27.96 -6.70
C PRO A 97 -3.12 27.97 -5.29
N ALA A 98 -2.07 28.79 -5.16
CA ALA A 98 -1.02 28.76 -4.14
C ALA A 98 -1.43 28.98 -2.66
N SER A 99 -2.68 29.31 -2.33
CA SER A 99 -3.07 29.64 -0.94
C SER A 99 -3.30 28.42 -0.02
N GLN A 100 -3.25 27.19 -0.55
CA GLN A 100 -3.46 25.95 0.23
C GLN A 100 -2.22 25.05 0.31
N GLN A 101 -1.10 25.43 -0.32
CA GLN A 101 0.10 24.61 -0.37
C GLN A 101 1.00 24.78 0.86
N GLU A 102 1.15 25.99 1.41
CA GLU A 102 2.07 26.25 2.54
C GLU A 102 1.71 25.51 3.85
N GLN A 103 0.43 25.18 4.09
CA GLN A 103 0.01 24.49 5.32
C GLN A 103 0.17 22.96 5.26
N ALA A 104 0.22 22.37 4.07
CA ALA A 104 0.34 20.92 3.89
C ALA A 104 1.77 20.41 4.12
N TYR A 105 2.79 21.21 3.78
CA TYR A 105 4.19 20.80 3.90
C TYR A 105 4.74 20.86 5.35
N GLN A 106 4.27 21.80 6.18
CA GLN A 106 4.75 21.95 7.55
C GLN A 106 4.26 20.90 8.55
N ARG A 107 3.24 20.09 8.20
CA ARG A 107 2.71 19.03 9.10
C ARG A 107 3.38 17.67 8.92
N LEU A 108 4.11 17.48 7.82
CA LEU A 108 4.81 16.25 7.47
C LEU A 108 6.23 16.16 8.05
N GLU A 109 6.84 17.28 8.44
CA GLU A 109 8.24 17.34 8.90
C GLU A 109 8.48 16.83 10.34
N LEU A 110 7.46 16.44 11.12
CA LEU A 110 7.60 16.22 12.57
C LEU A 110 7.47 14.76 13.08
N GLU A 111 7.26 13.74 12.25
CA GLU A 111 7.01 12.35 12.71
C GLU A 111 8.13 11.32 12.38
N VAL A 112 9.36 11.75 12.10
CA VAL A 112 10.43 10.84 11.65
C VAL A 112 11.33 10.29 12.79
N GLU A 113 11.26 10.79 14.03
CA GLU A 113 12.42 10.69 14.94
C GLU A 113 12.54 9.51 15.94
N THR A 114 11.64 8.51 16.05
CA THR A 114 11.83 7.44 17.08
C THR A 114 11.71 5.99 16.60
N ILE A 115 12.65 5.55 15.76
CA ILE A 115 12.89 4.13 15.40
C ILE A 115 14.32 3.68 15.82
N PRO A 116 14.49 2.61 16.62
CA PRO A 116 15.81 2.01 16.94
C PRO A 116 16.00 0.61 16.31
N SER A 117 17.18 -0.01 16.17
CA SER A 117 18.53 0.42 15.73
C SER A 117 19.22 -0.67 14.86
N ARG A 118 18.57 -1.81 14.58
CA ARG A 118 19.02 -2.79 13.57
C ARG A 118 18.16 -2.77 12.30
N GLU A 119 16.97 -2.17 12.41
CA GLU A 119 16.01 -1.81 11.35
C GLU A 119 16.27 -0.42 10.76
N LYS A 120 17.14 0.38 11.39
CA LYS A 120 17.45 1.76 10.98
C LYS A 120 18.25 1.87 9.66
N PHE A 121 19.03 0.85 9.29
CA PHE A 121 19.91 0.91 8.11
C PHE A 121 19.18 0.77 6.75
N MET A 122 18.09 -0.01 6.71
CA MET A 122 17.33 -0.29 5.48
C MET A 122 16.12 0.67 5.30
N PHE A 123 15.59 1.20 6.40
CA PHE A 123 14.45 2.13 6.44
C PHE A 123 14.84 3.59 6.13
N GLU A 124 16.03 4.05 6.54
CA GLU A 124 16.43 5.47 6.38
C GLU A 124 16.87 5.84 4.95
N ASN A 125 17.24 4.87 4.11
CA ASN A 125 17.99 5.15 2.86
C ASN A 125 17.28 4.77 1.55
N PHE A 126 16.04 4.26 1.57
CA PHE A 126 15.42 3.71 0.34
C PHE A 126 13.90 3.90 0.15
N LEU A 127 13.11 4.02 1.23
CA LEU A 127 11.68 3.71 1.16
C LEU A 127 10.66 4.86 0.94
N PRO A 128 10.96 6.16 1.06
CA PRO A 128 9.98 7.22 0.73
C PRO A 128 9.67 7.39 -0.77
N SER A 129 10.50 6.85 -1.66
CA SER A 129 10.55 7.16 -3.10
C SER A 129 9.91 6.09 -4.01
N VAL A 130 9.77 4.84 -3.52
CA VAL A 130 9.19 3.68 -4.24
C VAL A 130 7.80 3.30 -3.70
N GLN A 131 7.26 4.11 -2.79
CA GLN A 131 6.05 3.86 -1.98
C GLN A 131 4.80 3.44 -2.78
N THR A 132 4.71 3.79 -4.06
CA THR A 132 3.57 3.49 -4.93
C THR A 132 3.78 2.27 -5.85
N PHE A 133 5.00 1.77 -5.99
CA PHE A 133 5.32 0.73 -6.98
C PHE A 133 4.99 -0.70 -6.51
N LEU A 134 5.06 -0.98 -5.20
CA LEU A 134 4.80 -2.33 -4.64
C LEU A 134 3.43 -2.47 -3.97
N SER A 135 2.46 -1.60 -4.23
CA SER A 135 1.05 -1.96 -4.02
C SER A 135 0.65 -3.20 -4.84
N ASN A 136 1.38 -3.46 -5.92
CA ASN A 136 1.05 -4.44 -6.95
C ASN A 136 2.20 -5.40 -7.31
N TRP A 137 3.19 -5.62 -6.45
CA TRP A 137 3.94 -6.89 -6.53
C TRP A 137 3.08 -8.02 -5.93
N PHE A 138 1.96 -8.28 -6.61
CA PHE A 138 1.47 -9.60 -6.99
C PHE A 138 1.50 -10.76 -5.97
N GLY A 139 0.53 -10.76 -5.05
CA GLY A 139 -0.44 -11.86 -5.06
C GLY A 139 0.09 -13.28 -4.83
N ARG A 140 0.97 -13.53 -3.85
CA ARG A 140 1.33 -14.92 -3.50
C ARG A 140 0.36 -15.65 -2.58
N VAL A 141 -0.75 -15.02 -2.19
CA VAL A 141 -1.94 -15.75 -1.70
C VAL A 141 -3.19 -15.08 -2.30
N ALA A 142 -3.74 -15.71 -3.34
CA ALA A 142 -4.90 -15.25 -4.09
C ALA A 142 -6.08 -14.84 -3.18
N LEU A 143 -6.52 -13.59 -3.34
CA LEU A 143 -7.92 -13.20 -3.18
C LEU A 143 -8.42 -12.76 -4.56
N PRO A 144 -9.68 -13.09 -4.94
CA PRO A 144 -10.20 -12.86 -6.29
C PRO A 144 -10.47 -11.37 -6.63
N VAL A 145 -9.80 -10.42 -5.97
CA VAL A 145 -9.98 -8.97 -6.15
C VAL A 145 -8.63 -8.25 -6.08
N GLY A 146 -8.19 -7.64 -7.18
CA GLY A 146 -6.95 -6.84 -7.22
C GLY A 146 -7.11 -5.49 -6.53
N PHE A 147 -6.04 -4.98 -5.90
CA PHE A 147 -6.02 -3.66 -5.22
C PHE A 147 -6.23 -2.47 -6.17
N GLU A 148 -6.10 -2.69 -7.48
CA GLU A 148 -6.31 -1.70 -8.55
C GLU A 148 -7.69 -1.05 -8.54
N ARG A 149 -8.68 -1.72 -7.95
CA ARG A 149 -10.05 -1.20 -7.85
C ARG A 149 -10.27 -0.37 -6.59
N PHE A 150 -9.36 -0.34 -5.63
CA PHE A 150 -9.57 0.39 -4.38
C PHE A 150 -9.17 1.87 -4.51
N THR A 151 -9.97 2.75 -3.92
CA THR A 151 -9.61 4.17 -3.78
C THR A 151 -8.42 4.35 -2.83
N GLN A 152 -7.72 5.49 -2.93
CA GLN A 152 -6.59 5.80 -2.03
C GLN A 152 -6.99 5.74 -0.55
N LYS A 153 -8.16 6.29 -0.19
CA LYS A 153 -8.70 6.25 1.17
C LYS A 153 -8.99 4.83 1.65
N ALA A 154 -9.55 3.98 0.78
CA ALA A 154 -9.79 2.58 1.11
C ALA A 154 -8.47 1.80 1.31
N ILE A 155 -7.47 2.07 0.48
CA ILE A 155 -6.11 1.49 0.65
C ILE A 155 -5.51 1.97 1.98
N GLN A 156 -5.63 3.26 2.30
CA GLN A 156 -5.15 3.83 3.56
C GLN A 156 -5.84 3.19 4.77
N ALA A 157 -7.17 3.04 4.76
CA ALA A 157 -7.90 2.35 5.83
C ALA A 157 -7.43 0.90 6.03
N ILE A 158 -7.18 0.16 4.94
CA ILE A 158 -6.64 -1.21 5.00
C ILE A 158 -5.21 -1.23 5.57
N PHE A 159 -4.37 -0.27 5.17
CA PHE A 159 -3.02 -0.15 5.72
C PHE A 159 -3.03 0.17 7.22
N LEU A 160 -3.92 1.07 7.65
CA LEU A 160 -4.13 1.40 9.06
C LEU A 160 -4.63 0.20 9.86
N ALA A 161 -5.49 -0.64 9.28
CA ALA A 161 -5.91 -1.91 9.86
C ALA A 161 -4.72 -2.87 10.08
N GLN A 162 -3.85 -3.01 9.07
CA GLN A 162 -2.62 -3.82 9.20
C GLN A 162 -1.68 -3.28 10.27
N ASN A 163 -1.52 -1.95 10.35
CA ASN A 163 -0.71 -1.32 11.39
C ASN A 163 -1.27 -1.56 12.79
N GLU A 164 -2.59 -1.53 12.96
CA GLU A 164 -3.22 -1.85 14.24
C GLU A 164 -2.98 -3.31 14.63
N SER A 165 -3.13 -4.27 13.70
CA SER A 165 -2.79 -5.67 13.99
C SER A 165 -1.32 -5.83 14.37
N ARG A 166 -0.40 -5.11 13.72
CA ARG A 166 1.03 -5.12 14.07
C ARG A 166 1.29 -4.51 15.45
N ARG A 167 0.66 -3.37 15.76
CA ARG A 167 0.76 -2.70 17.07
C ARG A 167 0.30 -3.63 18.20
N LEU A 168 -0.76 -4.40 17.96
CA LEU A 168 -1.29 -5.39 18.90
C LEU A 168 -0.58 -6.75 18.82
N GLN A 169 0.44 -6.89 17.96
CA GLN A 169 1.20 -8.12 17.74
C GLN A 169 0.31 -9.31 17.36
N HIS A 170 -0.77 -9.06 16.63
CA HIS A 170 -1.66 -10.10 16.11
C HIS A 170 -1.09 -10.74 14.84
N GLN A 171 -1.42 -12.01 14.62
CA GLN A 171 -0.97 -12.78 13.46
C GLN A 171 -1.82 -12.54 12.21
N TYR A 172 -3.00 -11.94 12.38
CA TYR A 172 -3.98 -11.74 11.31
C TYR A 172 -4.68 -10.38 11.43
N VAL A 173 -5.20 -9.89 10.30
CA VAL A 173 -6.11 -8.75 10.24
C VAL A 173 -7.56 -9.24 10.24
N GLY A 174 -8.28 -8.94 11.32
CA GLY A 174 -9.70 -9.23 11.49
C GLY A 174 -10.61 -8.09 11.02
N THR A 175 -11.92 -8.26 11.19
CA THR A 175 -12.91 -7.22 10.82
C THR A 175 -12.86 -6.04 11.78
N GLU A 176 -12.41 -6.27 13.01
CA GLU A 176 -12.18 -5.27 14.04
C GLU A 176 -11.02 -4.33 13.71
N GLN A 177 -9.92 -4.83 13.12
CA GLN A 177 -8.87 -3.93 12.65
C GLN A 177 -9.29 -3.20 11.38
N LEU A 178 -10.09 -3.81 10.50
CA LEU A 178 -10.70 -3.08 9.38
C LEU A 178 -11.58 -1.92 9.87
N LEU A 179 -12.38 -2.12 10.91
CA LEU A 179 -13.16 -1.05 11.54
C LEU A 179 -12.26 0.05 12.12
N VAL A 180 -11.22 -0.33 12.87
CA VAL A 180 -10.22 0.62 13.40
C VAL A 180 -9.56 1.40 12.26
N GLY A 181 -9.20 0.74 11.17
CA GLY A 181 -8.60 1.35 10.00
C GLY A 181 -9.50 2.37 9.34
N LEU A 182 -10.80 2.07 9.19
CA LEU A 182 -11.80 3.00 8.66
C LEU A 182 -11.99 4.22 9.56
N LEU A 183 -12.06 4.03 10.87
CA LEU A 183 -12.14 5.13 11.83
C LEU A 183 -10.86 5.98 11.85
N SER A 184 -9.70 5.37 11.64
CA SER A 184 -8.39 6.05 11.66
C SER A 184 -8.07 6.77 10.35
N GLU A 185 -8.78 6.48 9.25
CA GLU A 185 -8.59 7.20 7.99
C GLU A 185 -9.24 8.60 8.02
N GLU A 186 -10.18 8.83 8.93
CA GLU A 186 -10.81 10.12 9.30
C GLU A 186 -11.61 10.86 8.21
N THR A 187 -11.25 10.74 6.93
CA THR A 187 -11.76 11.64 5.89
C THR A 187 -12.75 11.00 4.92
N GLY A 188 -12.82 9.67 4.85
CA GLY A 188 -13.71 8.91 3.98
C GLY A 188 -15.15 8.89 4.47
N ILE A 189 -16.07 8.50 3.59
CA ILE A 189 -17.51 8.45 3.90
C ILE A 189 -17.77 7.51 5.07
N ALA A 190 -17.04 6.39 5.18
CA ALA A 190 -17.18 5.50 6.34
C ALA A 190 -16.83 6.18 7.66
N ALA A 191 -15.71 6.89 7.72
CA ALA A 191 -15.30 7.62 8.91
C ALA A 191 -16.32 8.70 9.28
N GLN A 192 -16.84 9.42 8.28
CA GLN A 192 -17.86 10.46 8.47
C GLN A 192 -19.18 9.87 9.00
N VAL A 193 -19.67 8.76 8.43
CA VAL A 193 -20.91 8.10 8.89
C VAL A 193 -20.74 7.57 10.31
N LEU A 194 -19.64 6.88 10.59
CA LEU A 194 -19.33 6.38 11.92
C LEU A 194 -19.24 7.53 12.95
N SER A 195 -18.54 8.61 12.60
CA SER A 195 -18.40 9.78 13.46
C SER A 195 -19.73 10.49 13.70
N ALA A 196 -20.55 10.66 12.67
CA ALA A 196 -21.89 11.26 12.76
C ALA A 196 -22.84 10.41 13.62
N ALA A 197 -22.68 9.09 13.61
CA ALA A 197 -23.41 8.18 14.49
C ALA A 197 -22.88 8.20 15.94
N GLY A 198 -21.76 8.87 16.21
CA GLY A 198 -21.13 8.95 17.53
C GLY A 198 -20.11 7.84 17.81
N VAL A 199 -19.74 7.03 16.83
CA VAL A 199 -18.69 6.01 16.96
C VAL A 199 -17.34 6.72 17.00
N ARG A 200 -16.60 6.56 18.10
CA ARG A 200 -15.29 7.19 18.29
C ARG A 200 -14.19 6.16 18.44
N LEU A 201 -13.05 6.40 17.80
CA LEU A 201 -11.90 5.50 17.81
C LEU A 201 -11.39 5.19 19.22
N ASP A 202 -11.40 6.20 20.10
CA ASP A 202 -10.98 6.10 21.50
C ASP A 202 -11.93 5.25 22.37
N ALA A 203 -13.19 5.10 21.97
CA ALA A 203 -14.14 4.19 22.60
C ALA A 203 -14.05 2.76 22.03
N VAL A 204 -13.77 2.61 20.74
CA VAL A 204 -13.71 1.32 20.03
C VAL A 204 -12.45 0.52 20.38
N LYS A 205 -11.26 1.15 20.34
CA LYS A 205 -9.98 0.45 20.57
C LYS A 205 -9.90 -0.29 21.92
N PRO A 206 -10.29 0.30 23.06
CA PRO A 206 -10.24 -0.40 24.34
C PRO A 206 -11.13 -1.65 24.41
N VAL A 207 -12.30 -1.62 23.78
CA VAL A 207 -13.22 -2.78 23.74
C VAL A 207 -12.62 -3.92 22.92
N ILE A 208 -12.04 -3.59 21.75
CA ILE A 208 -11.32 -4.57 20.93
C ILE A 208 -10.17 -5.17 21.73
N GLU A 209 -9.29 -4.34 22.30
CA GLU A 209 -8.14 -4.81 23.08
C GLU A 209 -8.55 -5.70 24.26
N LEU A 210 -9.65 -5.40 24.93
CA LEU A 210 -10.17 -6.23 26.02
C LEU A 210 -10.63 -7.62 25.54
N GLN A 211 -11.19 -7.71 24.33
CA GLN A 211 -11.75 -8.95 23.81
C GLN A 211 -10.71 -9.89 23.19
N ILE A 212 -9.74 -9.35 22.47
CA ILE A 212 -8.72 -10.17 21.78
C ILE A 212 -7.36 -10.16 22.46
N GLY A 213 -7.14 -9.24 23.41
CA GLY A 213 -5.86 -9.06 24.08
C GLY A 213 -4.74 -8.65 23.13
N ARG A 214 -3.50 -8.71 23.64
CA ARG A 214 -2.29 -8.55 22.82
C ARG A 214 -1.80 -9.91 22.37
N GLY A 215 -1.37 -9.99 21.12
CA GLY A 215 -0.71 -11.16 20.59
C GLY A 215 0.79 -11.17 20.90
N HIS A 216 1.50 -12.09 20.26
CA HIS A 216 2.95 -12.28 20.38
C HIS A 216 3.60 -12.49 19.00
N SER A 217 2.95 -12.03 17.94
CA SER A 217 3.43 -12.18 16.57
C SER A 217 4.63 -11.27 16.32
N THR A 218 5.67 -11.81 15.72
CA THR A 218 6.83 -11.08 15.19
C THR A 218 6.85 -11.05 13.66
N ARG A 219 5.73 -11.43 13.02
CA ARG A 219 5.65 -11.48 11.56
C ARG A 219 5.57 -10.08 10.96
N ASN A 220 6.38 -9.83 9.94
CA ASN A 220 6.33 -8.59 9.15
C ASN A 220 5.06 -8.49 8.30
N GLU A 221 4.58 -9.63 7.78
CA GLU A 221 3.33 -9.73 7.03
C GLU A 221 2.18 -10.23 7.90
N VAL A 222 1.06 -9.52 7.85
CA VAL A 222 -0.15 -9.85 8.60
C VAL A 222 -1.30 -10.11 7.62
N PRO A 223 -1.58 -11.37 7.24
CA PRO A 223 -2.64 -11.70 6.31
C PRO A 223 -4.03 -11.49 6.92
N PHE A 224 -5.05 -11.31 6.08
CA PHE A 224 -6.44 -11.24 6.52
C PHE A 224 -6.97 -12.59 7.00
N THR A 225 -7.81 -12.55 8.05
CA THR A 225 -8.62 -13.70 8.46
C THR A 225 -9.60 -14.11 7.36
N PRO A 226 -10.10 -15.37 7.34
CA PRO A 226 -11.15 -15.78 6.40
C PRO A 226 -12.39 -14.88 6.47
N ARG A 227 -12.75 -14.41 7.67
CA ARG A 227 -13.89 -13.50 7.87
C ARG A 227 -13.64 -12.12 7.25
N ALA A 228 -12.47 -11.53 7.50
CA ALA A 228 -12.12 -10.25 6.89
C ALA A 228 -12.05 -10.34 5.36
N LYS A 229 -11.63 -11.47 4.81
CA LYS A 229 -11.70 -11.75 3.36
C LYS A 229 -13.15 -11.79 2.85
N THR A 230 -14.07 -12.39 3.61
CA THR A 230 -15.50 -12.35 3.29
C THR A 230 -16.03 -10.91 3.29
N THR A 231 -15.72 -10.11 4.30
CA THR A 231 -16.04 -8.67 4.38
C THR A 231 -15.57 -7.91 3.13
N LEU A 232 -14.33 -8.11 2.69
CA LEU A 232 -13.78 -7.47 1.48
C LEU A 232 -14.51 -7.92 0.20
N ASN A 233 -14.91 -9.20 0.11
CA ASN A 233 -15.71 -9.68 -1.03
C ASN A 233 -17.12 -9.08 -1.03
N ILE A 234 -17.74 -8.91 0.15
CA ILE A 234 -19.04 -8.23 0.27
C ILE A 234 -18.88 -6.78 -0.17
N ALA A 235 -17.82 -6.08 0.24
CA ALA A 235 -17.54 -4.71 -0.20
C ALA A 235 -17.43 -4.58 -1.73
N LEU A 236 -16.75 -5.53 -2.39
CA LEU A 236 -16.71 -5.58 -3.86
C LEU A 236 -18.11 -5.78 -4.47
N ASN A 237 -18.91 -6.69 -3.91
CA ASN A 237 -20.26 -6.93 -4.44
C ASN A 237 -21.17 -5.71 -4.25
N GLN A 238 -21.09 -5.03 -3.10
CA GLN A 238 -21.81 -3.77 -2.86
C GLN A 238 -21.39 -2.69 -3.86
N SER A 239 -20.09 -2.55 -4.16
CA SER A 239 -19.65 -1.59 -5.17
C SER A 239 -20.25 -1.90 -6.54
N ARG A 240 -20.38 -3.19 -6.90
CA ARG A 240 -21.00 -3.61 -8.18
C ARG A 240 -22.50 -3.38 -8.21
N GLU A 241 -23.20 -3.64 -7.11
CA GLU A 241 -24.64 -3.39 -6.98
C GLU A 241 -24.97 -1.89 -7.10
N LEU A 242 -24.05 -1.03 -6.64
CA LEU A 242 -24.11 0.42 -6.78
C LEU A 242 -23.52 0.92 -8.11
N GLU A 243 -23.16 0.02 -9.03
CA GLU A 243 -22.53 0.32 -10.32
C GLU A 243 -21.20 1.11 -10.23
N HIS A 244 -20.57 1.14 -9.06
CA HIS A 244 -19.26 1.73 -8.84
C HIS A 244 -18.14 0.81 -9.37
N SER A 245 -17.31 1.37 -10.27
CA SER A 245 -16.13 0.68 -10.82
C SER A 245 -14.98 0.52 -9.83
N TYR A 246 -15.09 1.16 -8.66
CA TYR A 246 -14.09 1.22 -7.60
C TYR A 246 -14.66 0.78 -6.23
N ILE A 247 -13.76 0.43 -5.30
CA ILE A 247 -14.05 0.09 -3.91
C ILE A 247 -13.54 1.21 -3.00
N SER A 248 -14.44 1.86 -2.28
CA SER A 248 -14.18 3.00 -1.40
C SER A 248 -14.47 2.62 0.06
N THR A 249 -14.24 3.58 0.97
CA THR A 249 -14.34 3.37 2.42
C THR A 249 -15.73 2.90 2.86
N GLU A 250 -16.78 3.41 2.24
CA GLU A 250 -18.18 3.10 2.51
C GLU A 250 -18.55 1.68 2.05
N HIS A 251 -17.99 1.20 0.94
CA HIS A 251 -18.14 -0.21 0.57
C HIS A 251 -17.47 -1.13 1.58
N LEU A 252 -16.29 -0.75 2.09
CA LEU A 252 -15.60 -1.50 3.15
C LEU A 252 -16.44 -1.55 4.43
N LEU A 253 -17.03 -0.42 4.83
CA LEU A 253 -17.92 -0.34 5.98
C LEU A 253 -19.17 -1.20 5.79
N LEU A 254 -19.86 -1.09 4.63
CA LEU A 254 -20.98 -1.97 4.28
C LEU A 254 -20.57 -3.45 4.36
N GLY A 255 -19.37 -3.80 3.91
CA GLY A 255 -18.83 -5.15 4.04
C GLY A 255 -18.75 -5.65 5.49
N ILE A 256 -18.42 -4.78 6.45
CA ILE A 256 -18.36 -5.13 7.88
C ILE A 256 -19.77 -5.28 8.45
N LEU A 257 -20.65 -4.31 8.15
CA LEU A 257 -22.02 -4.25 8.66
C LEU A 257 -22.87 -5.42 8.15
N VAL A 258 -22.77 -5.75 6.85
CA VAL A 258 -23.52 -6.83 6.21
C VAL A 258 -22.97 -8.21 6.60
N GLU A 259 -21.66 -8.34 6.81
CA GLU A 259 -21.11 -9.61 7.33
C GLU A 259 -21.61 -9.87 8.76
N GLY A 260 -21.68 -8.83 9.60
CA GLY A 260 -22.46 -8.76 10.84
C GLY A 260 -22.04 -9.68 11.99
N GLN A 261 -21.24 -10.71 11.73
CA GLN A 261 -20.84 -11.73 12.72
C GLN A 261 -19.39 -11.59 13.16
N GLY A 262 -18.60 -10.79 12.45
CA GLY A 262 -17.22 -10.48 12.79
C GLY A 262 -17.13 -9.53 13.97
N LEU A 263 -15.96 -9.54 14.62
CA LEU A 263 -15.73 -8.78 15.84
C LEU A 263 -15.93 -7.27 15.66
N GLY A 264 -15.61 -6.71 14.49
CA GLY A 264 -15.89 -5.30 14.17
C GLY A 264 -17.37 -4.93 14.34
N ALA A 265 -18.29 -5.75 13.82
CA ALA A 265 -19.73 -5.52 13.97
C ALA A 265 -20.20 -5.76 15.42
N ILE A 266 -19.70 -6.80 16.08
CA ILE A 266 -20.02 -7.11 17.48
C ILE A 266 -19.63 -5.95 18.41
N VAL A 267 -18.46 -5.34 18.20
CA VAL A 267 -17.99 -4.21 19.02
C VAL A 267 -18.88 -2.98 18.82
N LEU A 268 -19.36 -2.72 17.59
CA LEU A 268 -20.31 -1.64 17.34
C LEU A 268 -21.61 -1.85 18.12
N GLU A 269 -22.20 -3.04 18.03
CA GLU A 269 -23.43 -3.39 18.75
C GLU A 269 -23.27 -3.30 20.27
N GLN A 270 -22.14 -3.76 20.81
CA GLN A 270 -21.84 -3.68 22.25
C GLN A 270 -21.71 -2.25 22.75
N LEU A 271 -21.22 -1.35 21.90
CA LEU A 271 -21.15 0.08 22.19
C LEU A 271 -22.49 0.81 21.96
N GLY A 272 -23.55 0.08 21.57
CA GLY A 272 -24.89 0.61 21.35
C GLY A 272 -25.14 1.15 19.95
N PHE A 273 -24.25 0.87 18.98
CA PHE A 273 -24.41 1.29 17.60
C PHE A 273 -24.96 0.14 16.74
N SER A 274 -26.23 0.25 16.37
CA SER A 274 -26.90 -0.76 15.53
C SER A 274 -26.30 -0.81 14.13
N CYS A 275 -25.83 -1.98 13.72
CA CYS A 275 -25.28 -2.21 12.38
C CYS A 275 -26.31 -1.93 11.29
N THR A 276 -27.58 -2.29 11.51
CA THR A 276 -28.69 -2.02 10.58
C THR A 276 -28.91 -0.53 10.37
N LEU A 277 -28.87 0.27 11.44
CA LEU A 277 -29.02 1.73 11.33
C LEU A 277 -27.81 2.37 10.66
N LEU A 278 -26.60 1.93 10.99
CA LEU A 278 -25.37 2.39 10.33
C LEU A 278 -25.41 2.05 8.83
N GLU A 279 -25.89 0.87 8.45
CA GLU A 279 -26.00 0.48 7.04
C GLU A 279 -26.94 1.42 6.28
N GLN A 280 -28.10 1.75 6.86
CA GLN A 280 -29.05 2.71 6.29
C GLN A 280 -28.44 4.10 6.14
N GLN A 281 -27.66 4.55 7.12
CA GLN A 281 -26.94 5.83 7.06
C GLN A 281 -25.89 5.84 5.95
N VAL A 282 -25.12 4.76 5.79
CA VAL A 282 -24.15 4.64 4.69
C VAL A 282 -24.86 4.70 3.33
N ARG A 283 -25.97 3.97 3.17
CA ARG A 283 -26.76 4.00 1.92
C ARG A 283 -27.32 5.40 1.63
N THR A 284 -27.81 6.09 2.65
CA THR A 284 -28.30 7.48 2.51
C THR A 284 -27.17 8.44 2.14
N ALA A 285 -25.97 8.28 2.71
CA ALA A 285 -24.81 9.10 2.38
C ALA A 285 -24.35 8.89 0.93
N LEU A 286 -24.48 7.67 0.41
CA LEU A 286 -24.20 7.33 -0.99
C LEU A 286 -25.19 7.98 -1.96
N ASP A 287 -26.48 8.01 -1.62
CA ASP A 287 -27.50 8.66 -2.46
C ASP A 287 -27.32 10.18 -2.54
N GLN A 288 -26.74 10.81 -1.52
CA GLN A 288 -26.48 12.26 -1.49
C GLN A 288 -25.18 12.67 -2.20
N ALA A 289 -24.29 11.73 -2.49
CA ALA A 289 -22.99 11.97 -3.13
C ALA A 289 -23.05 11.87 -4.66
N ASN A 290 -24.17 11.37 -5.22
CA ASN A 290 -24.48 11.28 -6.65
C ASN A 290 -25.33 12.46 -7.13
#